data_AF-A0A848Z1Q1-F1
#
_entry.id   AF-A0A848Z1Q1-F1
#
_cell.length_a   1.000
_cell.length_b   1.000
_cell.length_c   1.000
_cell.angle_alpha   90.00
_cell.angle_beta   90.00
_cell.angle_gamma   90.00
#
_symmetry.space_group_name_H-M   'P 1'
#
loop_
_entity.id
_entity.type
_entity.pdbx_description
1 polymer ?
#
loop_
_entity_poly.entity_id
_entity_poly.type
_entity_poly.pdbx_seq_one_letter_code
_entity_poly.pdbx_strand_id
1 'polypeptide(L)'
;MKEPAADANRALRLSTAAIQNETFDFTATYMHACHILSLADRHPERIDGSTIDALGILLNNRKHRDQRQGLFLYRQAADALRCLIVRIPTSGGGQNALNTLRRALRSTGGHAHRAAAEALGSLPIGIKGPPLDIAPKPTVPVVTWNHLIQAHRIRLKGKPRFVGRCVVTDTDRRDRILVIKPARRSADGRSVADLNVETGWMHLLVALQNVGDRVHLHIPEPLDVDGHHLFRISKFPLSVPGYLDLDPHHTAIAFLADPAYFTYPNDPQRPDYADTSVFTRILFKNAWLLGHLTGRGIVHTAPIPLFHNRVQQDRRRDEGRYEWYRAGRLDRWLDSCAYPNIGATGIRDFEHFESFDESPIHLYRHIGNHFLSLLLVTASYFRNKNKTLKGMDTKGQPVDTRHLFDRILLEKWIKGIYIHYYHGVVGRSPAGEFPIRLKRLVARMIAEMGVDRHMDEILRPADQDNMSQAAFSAFLSDRGYSALEISQMEKGARDIIIHSGPHLGEFNRPISLPELNQAVAAFSASCISGCYLAALNGVPGKTTPFGK
;
A
#
# COMPACT_ATOMS: atom_id res chain seq x y z
N MET A 1 -46.22 13.81 1.88
CA MET A 1 -46.93 13.40 3.11
C MET A 1 -45.91 13.44 4.26
N LYS A 2 -46.02 14.39 5.20
CA LYS A 2 -45.12 14.47 6.36
C LYS A 2 -45.59 13.44 7.39
N GLU A 3 -44.76 12.46 7.72
CA GLU A 3 -45.01 11.51 8.80
C GLU A 3 -45.10 12.28 10.13
N PRO A 4 -46.13 12.06 10.98
CA PRO A 4 -46.28 12.78 12.25
C PRO A 4 -45.05 12.57 13.16
N ALA A 5 -44.56 13.64 13.80
CA ALA A 5 -43.34 13.59 14.61
C ALA A 5 -43.40 12.59 15.79
N ALA A 6 -44.61 12.33 16.32
CA ALA A 6 -44.83 11.36 17.39
C ALA A 6 -44.65 9.90 16.93
N ASP A 7 -45.10 9.56 15.72
CA ASP A 7 -45.00 8.20 15.18
C ASP A 7 -43.55 7.84 14.84
N ALA A 8 -42.79 8.80 14.32
CA ALA A 8 -41.36 8.62 14.03
C ALA A 8 -40.52 8.40 15.30
N ASN A 9 -40.80 9.10 16.39
CA ASN A 9 -40.11 8.89 17.68
C ASN A 9 -40.44 7.53 18.29
N ARG A 10 -41.70 7.07 18.14
CA ARG A 10 -42.10 5.73 18.57
C ARG A 10 -41.40 4.66 17.73
N ALA A 11 -41.35 4.82 16.40
CA ALA A 11 -40.69 3.89 15.49
C ALA A 11 -39.17 3.79 15.75
N LEU A 12 -38.52 4.92 16.06
CA LEU A 12 -37.11 4.96 16.46
C LEU A 12 -36.88 4.16 17.74
N ARG A 13 -37.66 4.41 18.81
CA ARG A 13 -37.53 3.66 20.08
C ARG A 13 -37.72 2.15 19.89
N LEU A 14 -38.72 1.75 19.10
CA LEU A 14 -38.94 0.34 18.76
C LEU A 14 -37.75 -0.26 18.02
N SER A 15 -37.19 0.46 17.04
CA SER A 15 -36.02 -0.01 16.30
C SER A 15 -34.76 -0.10 17.16
N THR A 16 -34.54 0.88 18.06
CA THR A 16 -33.44 0.88 19.03
C THR A 16 -33.54 -0.31 19.99
N ALA A 17 -34.72 -0.56 20.55
CA ALA A 17 -34.94 -1.73 21.40
C ALA A 17 -34.77 -3.05 20.63
N ALA A 18 -35.19 -3.09 19.37
CA ALA A 18 -35.09 -4.29 18.54
C ALA A 18 -33.65 -4.68 18.22
N ILE A 19 -32.77 -3.73 17.88
CA ILE A 19 -31.36 -4.06 17.60
C ILE A 19 -30.56 -4.49 18.84
N GLN A 20 -31.07 -4.21 20.04
CA GLN A 20 -30.50 -4.66 21.31
C GLN A 20 -31.05 -6.01 21.77
N ASN A 21 -32.22 -6.41 21.28
CA ASN A 21 -32.87 -7.62 21.73
C ASN A 21 -32.26 -8.87 21.09
N GLU A 22 -31.65 -9.69 21.93
CA GLU A 22 -30.96 -10.91 21.52
C GLU A 22 -31.89 -12.00 20.97
N THR A 23 -33.22 -11.88 21.13
CA THR A 23 -34.18 -12.85 20.58
C THR A 23 -34.49 -12.62 19.10
N PHE A 24 -34.20 -11.44 18.53
CA PHE A 24 -34.45 -11.18 17.11
C PHE A 24 -33.45 -11.91 16.20
N ASP A 25 -33.95 -12.36 15.05
CA ASP A 25 -33.11 -12.97 14.01
C ASP A 25 -32.33 -11.90 13.21
N PHE A 26 -31.49 -12.37 12.29
CA PHE A 26 -30.68 -11.48 11.45
C PHE A 26 -31.55 -10.52 10.63
N THR A 27 -32.63 -11.01 10.02
CA THR A 27 -33.48 -10.24 9.12
C THR A 27 -34.17 -9.10 9.86
N ALA A 28 -34.77 -9.38 11.02
CA ALA A 28 -35.39 -8.36 11.86
C ALA A 28 -34.36 -7.30 12.31
N THR A 29 -33.21 -7.74 12.81
CA THR A 29 -32.13 -6.83 13.24
C THR A 29 -31.64 -5.96 12.09
N TYR A 30 -31.50 -6.53 10.90
CA TYR A 30 -31.09 -5.82 9.68
C TYR A 30 -32.10 -4.75 9.26
N MET A 31 -33.39 -5.08 9.23
CA MET A 31 -34.44 -4.12 8.86
C MET A 31 -34.52 -2.94 9.83
N HIS A 32 -34.36 -3.19 11.14
CA HIS A 32 -34.30 -2.11 12.14
C HIS A 32 -33.04 -1.25 12.01
N ALA A 33 -31.89 -1.85 11.69
CA ALA A 33 -30.68 -1.08 11.40
C ALA A 33 -30.84 -0.20 10.14
N CYS A 34 -31.47 -0.70 9.08
CA CYS A 34 -31.82 0.07 7.87
C CYS A 34 -32.77 1.23 8.20
N HIS A 35 -33.76 1.00 9.06
CA HIS A 35 -34.68 2.04 9.52
C HIS A 35 -33.91 3.16 10.25
N ILE A 36 -33.03 2.80 11.19
CA ILE A 36 -32.22 3.77 11.94
C ILE A 36 -31.31 4.57 11.01
N LEU A 37 -30.66 3.93 10.02
CA LEU A 37 -29.87 4.63 9.00
C LEU A 37 -30.73 5.65 8.22
N SER A 38 -31.92 5.25 7.78
CA SER A 38 -32.85 6.14 7.08
C SER A 38 -33.26 7.36 7.91
N LEU A 39 -33.45 7.18 9.23
CA LEU A 39 -33.73 8.27 10.15
C LEU A 39 -32.49 9.14 10.41
N ALA A 40 -31.30 8.56 10.54
CA ALA A 40 -30.06 9.31 10.72
C ALA A 40 -29.73 10.21 9.51
N ASP A 41 -30.13 9.80 8.30
CA ASP A 41 -29.95 10.63 7.10
C ASP A 41 -31.01 11.75 6.98
N ARG A 42 -32.28 11.46 7.29
CA ARG A 42 -33.40 12.41 7.11
C ARG A 42 -33.62 13.35 8.30
N HIS A 43 -33.39 12.85 9.52
CA HIS A 43 -33.70 13.52 10.79
C HIS A 43 -32.59 13.25 11.84
N PRO A 44 -31.34 13.64 11.55
CA PRO A 44 -30.18 13.35 12.42
C PRO A 44 -30.36 13.89 13.85
N GLU A 45 -31.09 14.99 14.03
CA GLU A 45 -31.40 15.62 15.32
C GLU A 45 -32.25 14.75 16.25
N ARG A 46 -32.94 13.74 15.71
CA ARG A 46 -33.78 12.82 16.50
C ARG A 46 -33.01 11.63 17.04
N ILE A 47 -31.80 11.39 16.54
CA ILE A 47 -30.98 10.26 16.99
C ILE A 47 -30.26 10.65 18.28
N ASP A 48 -30.68 10.03 19.38
CA ASP A 48 -30.14 10.30 20.71
C ASP A 48 -28.97 9.39 21.09
N GLY A 49 -28.39 9.64 22.27
CA GLY A 49 -27.29 8.83 22.81
C GLY A 49 -27.64 7.36 22.97
N SER A 50 -28.88 7.04 23.35
CA SER A 50 -29.34 5.66 23.54
C SER A 50 -29.30 4.86 22.23
N THR A 51 -29.66 5.50 21.12
CA THR A 51 -29.62 4.90 19.79
C THR A 51 -28.17 4.71 19.33
N ILE A 52 -27.29 5.69 19.58
CA ILE A 52 -25.85 5.58 19.27
C ILE A 52 -25.21 4.43 20.05
N ASP A 53 -25.54 4.30 21.33
CA ASP A 53 -25.06 3.21 22.18
C ASP A 53 -25.58 1.86 21.71
N ALA A 54 -26.85 1.76 21.32
CA ALA A 54 -27.43 0.55 20.74
C ALA A 54 -26.71 0.11 19.45
N LEU A 55 -26.42 1.04 18.53
CA LEU A 55 -25.61 0.77 17.35
C LEU A 55 -24.19 0.32 17.71
N GLY A 56 -23.60 0.93 18.74
CA GLY A 56 -22.29 0.53 19.28
C GLY A 56 -22.29 -0.88 19.86
N ILE A 57 -23.34 -1.26 20.59
CA ILE A 57 -23.55 -2.62 21.10
C ILE A 57 -23.70 -3.60 19.94
N LEU A 58 -24.52 -3.27 18.94
CA LEU A 58 -24.70 -4.09 17.74
C LEU A 58 -23.38 -4.37 17.04
N LEU A 59 -22.51 -3.36 16.85
CA LEU A 59 -21.17 -3.55 16.27
C LEU A 59 -20.26 -4.47 17.09
N ASN A 60 -20.44 -4.52 18.42
CA ASN A 60 -19.67 -5.42 19.30
C ASN A 60 -20.32 -6.80 19.48
N ASN A 61 -21.55 -6.97 19.01
CA ASN A 61 -22.30 -8.22 19.15
C ASN A 61 -21.68 -9.31 18.28
N ARG A 62 -21.33 -10.44 18.89
CA ARG A 62 -20.71 -11.60 18.22
C ARG A 62 -21.71 -12.52 17.52
N LYS A 63 -23.01 -12.41 17.82
CA LYS A 63 -24.09 -13.30 17.31
C LYS A 63 -24.09 -13.42 15.78
N HIS A 64 -23.85 -12.32 15.08
CA HIS A 64 -23.88 -12.25 13.61
C HIS A 64 -22.50 -12.27 12.96
N ARG A 65 -21.44 -12.48 13.74
CA ARG A 65 -20.06 -12.33 13.27
C ARG A 65 -19.68 -13.34 12.19
N ASP A 66 -20.09 -14.58 12.36
CA ASP A 66 -19.72 -15.70 11.50
C ASP A 66 -20.75 -15.96 10.39
N GLN A 67 -21.82 -15.16 10.35
CA GLN A 67 -22.82 -15.24 9.29
C GLN A 67 -22.26 -14.62 8.01
N ARG A 68 -22.44 -15.30 6.87
CA ARG A 68 -21.96 -14.84 5.54
C ARG A 68 -22.44 -13.44 5.18
N GLN A 69 -23.62 -13.03 5.69
CA GLN A 69 -24.23 -11.72 5.47
C GLN A 69 -23.97 -10.72 6.60
N GLY A 70 -23.23 -11.09 7.65
CA GLY A 70 -22.96 -10.23 8.81
C GLY A 70 -22.37 -8.87 8.44
N LEU A 71 -21.54 -8.81 7.38
CA LEU A 71 -21.00 -7.55 6.88
C LEU A 71 -22.08 -6.54 6.50
N PHE A 72 -23.17 -6.96 5.88
CA PHE A 72 -24.24 -6.04 5.47
C PHE A 72 -24.92 -5.40 6.66
N LEU A 73 -25.19 -6.18 7.72
CA LEU A 73 -25.77 -5.69 8.97
C LEU A 73 -24.86 -4.66 9.66
N TYR A 74 -23.59 -5.02 9.86
CA TYR A 74 -22.65 -4.11 10.52
C TYR A 74 -22.40 -2.84 9.69
N ARG A 75 -22.48 -2.92 8.36
CA ARG A 75 -22.43 -1.74 7.48
C ARG A 75 -23.60 -0.79 7.73
N GLN A 76 -24.83 -1.29 7.84
CA GLN A 76 -25.98 -0.40 8.15
C GLN A 76 -25.76 0.35 9.47
N ALA A 77 -25.29 -0.35 10.50
CA ALA A 77 -25.02 0.28 11.79
C ALA A 77 -23.88 1.31 11.71
N ALA A 78 -22.79 0.97 11.03
CA ALA A 78 -21.65 1.87 10.87
C ALA A 78 -21.97 3.09 10.00
N ASP A 79 -22.77 2.91 8.94
CA ASP A 79 -23.23 4.01 8.07
C ASP A 79 -24.21 4.94 8.78
N ALA A 80 -25.07 4.41 9.67
CA ALA A 80 -25.94 5.26 10.48
C ALA A 80 -25.11 6.20 11.36
N LEU A 81 -24.08 5.68 12.03
CA LEU A 81 -23.13 6.47 12.81
C LEU A 81 -22.37 7.46 11.92
N ARG A 82 -21.92 7.05 10.73
CA ARG A 82 -21.26 7.93 9.76
C ARG A 82 -22.16 9.09 9.33
N CYS A 83 -23.44 8.84 9.08
CA CYS A 83 -24.40 9.89 8.72
C CYS A 83 -24.48 10.95 9.83
N LEU A 84 -24.52 10.57 11.10
CA LEU A 84 -24.51 11.52 12.22
C LEU A 84 -23.22 12.35 12.25
N ILE A 85 -22.06 11.73 12.02
CA ILE A 85 -20.76 12.43 11.97
C ILE A 85 -20.74 13.49 10.85
N VAL A 86 -21.39 13.22 9.71
CA VAL A 86 -21.41 14.12 8.56
C VAL A 86 -22.48 15.21 8.69
N ARG A 87 -23.68 14.85 9.17
CA ARG A 87 -24.84 15.75 9.20
C ARG A 87 -24.83 16.70 10.40
N ILE A 88 -24.35 16.24 11.56
CA ILE A 88 -24.33 17.01 12.81
C ILE A 88 -22.93 16.98 13.49
N PRO A 89 -21.85 17.34 12.76
CA PRO A 89 -20.46 17.09 13.15
C PRO A 89 -20.05 17.73 14.48
N THR A 90 -20.60 18.89 14.82
CA THR A 90 -20.27 19.66 16.03
C THR A 90 -21.19 19.37 17.21
N SER A 91 -22.23 18.56 17.01
CA SER A 91 -23.14 18.18 18.07
C SER A 91 -22.53 17.09 18.96
N GLY A 92 -23.02 16.97 20.20
CA GLY A 92 -22.67 15.84 21.06
C GLY A 92 -22.98 14.49 20.41
N GLY A 93 -24.04 14.41 19.60
CA GLY A 93 -24.41 13.20 18.85
C GLY A 93 -23.37 12.81 17.79
N GLY A 94 -22.91 13.76 16.98
CA GLY A 94 -21.87 13.52 15.97
C GLY A 94 -20.54 13.08 16.60
N GLN A 95 -20.12 13.74 17.69
CA GLN A 95 -18.91 13.39 18.41
C GLN A 95 -19.01 12.00 19.10
N ASN A 96 -20.17 11.67 19.66
CA ASN A 96 -20.43 10.36 20.24
C ASN A 96 -20.40 9.26 19.18
N ALA A 97 -21.02 9.48 18.01
CA ALA A 97 -20.99 8.53 16.90
C ALA A 97 -19.57 8.25 16.40
N LEU A 98 -18.74 9.29 16.27
CA LEU A 98 -17.32 9.16 15.94
C LEU A 98 -16.56 8.34 16.98
N ASN A 99 -16.77 8.62 18.27
CA ASN A 99 -16.13 7.88 19.35
C ASN A 99 -16.57 6.41 19.38
N THR A 100 -17.83 6.13 19.05
CA THR A 100 -18.37 4.76 18.94
C THR A 100 -17.68 3.99 17.81
N LEU A 101 -17.53 4.57 16.62
CA LEU A 101 -16.80 3.92 15.51
C LEU A 101 -15.31 3.72 15.85
N ARG A 102 -14.65 4.69 16.47
CA ARG A 102 -13.24 4.57 16.93
C ARG A 102 -13.08 3.47 17.98
N ARG A 103 -14.05 3.32 18.88
CA ARG A 103 -14.07 2.23 19.87
C ARG A 103 -14.19 0.88 19.16
N ALA A 104 -15.09 0.76 18.19
CA ALA A 104 -15.30 -0.46 17.40
C ALA A 104 -14.03 -0.92 16.68
N LEU A 105 -13.21 -0.02 16.13
CA LEU A 105 -11.91 -0.37 15.52
C LEU A 105 -10.95 -1.08 16.47
N ARG A 106 -11.06 -0.86 17.78
CA ARG A 106 -10.16 -1.44 18.80
C ARG A 106 -10.73 -2.71 19.42
N SER A 107 -12.06 -2.76 19.56
CA SER A 107 -12.74 -3.81 20.31
C SER A 107 -13.22 -4.96 19.44
N THR A 108 -13.44 -4.74 18.15
CA THR A 108 -14.02 -5.72 17.22
C THR A 108 -12.98 -6.35 16.29
N GLY A 109 -13.41 -7.31 15.47
CA GLY A 109 -12.63 -7.94 14.43
C GLY A 109 -13.55 -8.44 13.30
N GLY A 110 -12.99 -8.89 12.19
CA GLY A 110 -13.78 -9.41 11.07
C GLY A 110 -14.72 -8.37 10.45
N HIS A 111 -15.98 -8.76 10.20
CA HIS A 111 -16.95 -7.93 9.49
C HIS A 111 -17.30 -6.60 10.18
N ALA A 112 -17.47 -6.60 11.50
CA ALA A 112 -17.77 -5.37 12.25
C ALA A 112 -16.62 -4.36 12.20
N HIS A 113 -15.38 -4.84 12.35
CA HIS A 113 -14.17 -4.01 12.21
C HIS A 113 -14.09 -3.38 10.82
N ARG A 114 -14.33 -4.20 9.79
CA ARG A 114 -14.34 -3.75 8.39
C ARG A 114 -15.41 -2.68 8.16
N ALA A 115 -16.63 -2.90 8.63
CA ALA A 115 -17.72 -1.93 8.49
C ALA A 115 -17.37 -0.59 9.16
N ALA A 116 -16.87 -0.61 10.39
CA ALA A 116 -16.45 0.60 11.10
C ALA A 116 -15.29 1.33 10.38
N ALA A 117 -14.31 0.59 9.85
CA ALA A 117 -13.18 1.15 9.13
C ALA A 117 -13.59 1.75 7.78
N GLU A 118 -14.44 1.07 7.01
CA GLU A 118 -14.97 1.58 5.73
C GLU A 118 -15.85 2.82 5.95
N ALA A 119 -16.66 2.85 7.00
CA ALA A 119 -17.48 4.01 7.35
C ALA A 119 -16.61 5.25 7.67
N LEU A 120 -15.58 5.10 8.51
CA LEU A 120 -14.64 6.19 8.80
C LEU A 120 -13.75 6.54 7.60
N GLY A 121 -13.37 5.56 6.78
CA GLY A 121 -12.61 5.73 5.55
C GLY A 121 -13.38 6.39 4.41
N SER A 122 -14.71 6.51 4.55
CA SER A 122 -15.61 7.15 3.59
C SER A 122 -16.12 8.52 4.04
N LEU A 123 -15.51 9.10 5.09
CA LEU A 123 -15.82 10.48 5.48
C LEU A 123 -15.39 11.45 4.37
N PRO A 124 -16.17 12.53 4.12
CA PRO A 124 -15.88 13.47 3.04
C PRO A 124 -14.60 14.25 3.36
N ILE A 125 -13.65 14.30 2.42
CA ILE A 125 -12.40 15.05 2.55
C ILE A 125 -12.13 15.81 1.25
N GLY A 126 -11.50 16.98 1.35
CA GLY A 126 -11.20 17.85 0.21
C GLY A 126 -9.80 17.65 -0.39
N ILE A 127 -9.23 16.43 -0.30
CA ILE A 127 -7.89 16.15 -0.83
C ILE A 127 -7.99 15.91 -2.33
N LYS A 128 -7.26 16.71 -3.11
CA LYS A 128 -7.10 16.56 -4.56
C LYS A 128 -5.63 16.77 -4.93
N GLY A 129 -5.16 16.00 -5.90
CA GLY A 129 -3.80 16.07 -6.40
C GLY A 129 -3.59 17.24 -7.37
N PRO A 130 -2.34 17.66 -7.59
CA PRO A 130 -1.99 18.63 -8.62
C PRO A 130 -2.15 18.01 -10.01
N PRO A 131 -2.53 18.78 -11.04
CA PRO A 131 -2.46 18.30 -12.41
C PRO A 131 -1.02 17.99 -12.79
N LEU A 132 -0.83 16.94 -13.59
CA LEU A 132 0.47 16.55 -14.12
C LEU A 132 0.42 16.71 -15.64
N ASP A 133 1.03 17.77 -16.15
CA ASP A 133 1.09 18.04 -17.58
C ASP A 133 2.28 17.31 -18.20
N ILE A 134 1.99 16.25 -18.96
CA ILE A 134 2.99 15.41 -19.62
C ILE A 134 2.60 15.25 -21.08
N ALA A 135 2.64 16.35 -21.83
CA ALA A 135 2.50 16.27 -23.27
C ALA A 135 3.72 15.53 -23.87
N PRO A 136 3.53 14.40 -24.58
CA PRO A 136 4.63 13.75 -25.28
C PRO A 136 5.14 14.66 -26.38
N LYS A 137 6.45 14.89 -26.43
CA LYS A 137 7.08 15.58 -27.57
C LYS A 137 7.09 14.63 -28.79
N PRO A 138 6.79 15.12 -29.99
CA PRO A 138 6.60 14.27 -31.18
C PRO A 138 7.88 13.56 -31.65
N THR A 139 9.06 14.02 -31.23
CA THR A 139 10.35 13.43 -31.59
C THR A 139 11.16 13.04 -30.35
N VAL A 140 11.75 11.84 -30.37
CA VAL A 140 12.68 11.35 -29.35
C VAL A 140 14.10 11.38 -29.93
N PRO A 141 14.98 12.30 -29.47
CA PRO A 141 16.33 12.44 -30.02
C PRO A 141 17.18 11.20 -29.77
N VAL A 142 18.13 10.95 -30.68
CA VAL A 142 19.14 9.91 -30.50
C VAL A 142 20.39 10.56 -29.92
N VAL A 143 20.86 10.07 -28.78
CA VAL A 143 22.00 10.64 -28.06
C VAL A 143 23.10 9.59 -27.89
N THR A 144 24.34 10.06 -27.83
CA THR A 144 25.47 9.23 -27.40
C THR A 144 25.71 9.44 -25.90
N TRP A 145 26.30 8.44 -25.25
CA TRP A 145 26.72 8.56 -23.85
C TRP A 145 27.62 9.78 -23.62
N ASN A 146 28.57 10.04 -24.54
CA ASN A 146 29.47 11.19 -24.45
C ASN A 146 28.74 12.52 -24.63
N HIS A 147 27.75 12.59 -25.53
CA HIS A 147 26.94 13.78 -25.73
C HIS A 147 26.17 14.16 -24.45
N LEU A 148 25.51 13.20 -23.81
CA LEU A 148 24.81 13.42 -22.53
C LEU A 148 25.74 13.99 -21.45
N ILE A 149 26.93 13.41 -21.31
CA ILE A 149 27.92 13.83 -20.30
C ILE A 149 28.44 15.25 -20.59
N GLN A 150 28.73 15.55 -21.86
CA GLN A 150 29.23 16.86 -22.28
C GLN A 150 28.15 17.94 -22.12
N ALA A 151 26.91 17.66 -22.52
CA ALA A 151 25.78 18.59 -22.42
C ALA A 151 25.55 19.07 -20.97
N HIS A 152 25.71 18.17 -20.00
CA HIS A 152 25.51 18.48 -18.57
C HIS A 152 26.80 18.74 -17.79
N ARG A 153 27.97 18.81 -18.47
CA ARG A 153 29.29 19.03 -17.86
C ARG A 153 29.56 18.08 -16.69
N ILE A 154 29.22 16.81 -16.87
CA ILE A 154 29.43 15.75 -15.88
C ILE A 154 30.84 15.20 -16.07
N ARG A 155 31.59 14.95 -14.99
CA ARG A 155 32.80 14.13 -15.07
C ARG A 155 32.55 12.84 -14.31
N LEU A 156 32.81 11.72 -14.98
CA LEU A 156 32.59 10.40 -14.41
C LEU A 156 33.77 9.98 -13.55
N LYS A 157 33.46 9.32 -12.43
CA LYS A 157 34.42 8.68 -11.55
C LYS A 157 34.10 7.19 -11.53
N GLY A 158 35.04 6.36 -11.96
CA GLY A 158 34.83 4.91 -12.01
C GLY A 158 34.08 4.42 -13.26
N LYS A 159 33.77 3.12 -13.26
CA LYS A 159 33.16 2.43 -14.41
C LYS A 159 31.63 2.35 -14.23
N PRO A 160 30.85 2.51 -15.32
CA PRO A 160 29.42 2.25 -15.28
C PRO A 160 29.12 0.82 -14.84
N ARG A 161 27.99 0.62 -14.16
CA ARG A 161 27.49 -0.70 -13.74
C ARG A 161 25.97 -0.77 -13.81
N PHE A 162 25.42 -1.97 -13.96
CA PHE A 162 23.99 -2.18 -13.87
C PHE A 162 23.53 -2.26 -12.40
N VAL A 163 22.38 -1.63 -12.12
CA VAL A 163 21.59 -1.78 -10.88
C VAL A 163 20.14 -2.00 -11.30
N GLY A 164 19.68 -3.25 -11.24
CA GLY A 164 18.43 -3.62 -11.91
C GLY A 164 18.54 -3.35 -13.41
N ARG A 165 17.59 -2.57 -13.96
CA ARG A 165 17.64 -2.12 -15.36
C ARG A 165 18.46 -0.84 -15.57
N CYS A 166 18.81 -0.13 -14.51
CA CYS A 166 19.49 1.16 -14.62
C CYS A 166 20.99 0.99 -14.83
N VAL A 167 21.59 1.87 -15.63
CA VAL A 167 23.05 2.04 -15.68
C VAL A 167 23.43 3.17 -14.74
N VAL A 168 24.33 2.89 -13.81
CA VAL A 168 24.75 3.83 -12.76
C VAL A 168 26.25 4.06 -12.85
N THR A 169 26.68 5.32 -12.74
CA THR A 169 28.11 5.69 -12.70
C THR A 169 28.33 6.77 -11.65
N ASP A 170 29.40 6.66 -10.85
CA ASP A 170 29.74 7.72 -9.91
C ASP A 170 30.23 8.95 -10.67
N THR A 171 30.03 10.14 -10.10
CA THR A 171 30.52 11.39 -10.66
C THR A 171 31.65 11.96 -9.81
N ASP A 172 32.35 12.97 -10.31
CA ASP A 172 33.33 13.73 -9.53
C ASP A 172 32.68 14.61 -8.45
N ARG A 173 31.38 14.87 -8.58
CA ARG A 173 30.55 15.51 -7.55
C ARG A 173 30.29 14.48 -6.46
N ARG A 174 30.89 14.72 -5.28
CA ARG A 174 30.89 13.76 -4.13
C ARG A 174 29.50 13.30 -3.71
N ASP A 175 28.47 14.05 -4.05
CA ASP A 175 27.09 13.87 -3.64
C ASP A 175 26.15 13.44 -4.78
N ARG A 176 26.68 13.04 -5.96
CA ARG A 176 25.84 12.63 -7.09
C ARG A 176 26.37 11.41 -7.84
N ILE A 177 25.43 10.58 -8.27
CA ILE A 177 25.60 9.50 -9.26
C ILE A 177 24.80 9.84 -10.51
N LEU A 178 25.35 9.51 -11.69
CA LEU A 178 24.62 9.54 -12.95
C LEU A 178 23.85 8.24 -13.11
N VAL A 179 22.56 8.35 -13.39
CA VAL A 179 21.67 7.22 -13.65
C VAL A 179 21.08 7.36 -15.04
N ILE A 180 21.11 6.27 -15.80
CA ILE A 180 20.33 6.08 -17.01
C ILE A 180 19.32 4.96 -16.76
N LYS A 181 18.04 5.25 -16.93
CA LYS A 181 16.95 4.29 -16.76
C LYS A 181 16.31 3.99 -18.12
N PRO A 182 16.62 2.84 -18.73
CA PRO A 182 16.02 2.43 -19.98
C PRO A 182 14.59 1.90 -19.79
N ALA A 183 13.78 2.07 -20.83
CA ALA A 183 12.47 1.45 -20.93
C ALA A 183 12.62 -0.08 -21.05
N ARG A 184 11.65 -0.80 -20.49
CA ARG A 184 11.48 -2.23 -20.75
C ARG A 184 10.78 -2.41 -22.09
N ARG A 185 10.97 -3.57 -22.69
CA ARG A 185 10.13 -3.98 -23.81
C ARG A 185 8.67 -4.04 -23.35
N SER A 186 7.79 -3.39 -24.10
CA SER A 186 6.34 -3.47 -23.89
C SER A 186 5.66 -3.35 -25.24
N ALA A 187 4.67 -4.21 -25.49
CA ALA A 187 3.98 -4.27 -26.78
C ALA A 187 3.10 -3.02 -27.03
N ASP A 188 2.64 -2.38 -25.97
CA ASP A 188 1.76 -1.21 -25.97
C ASP A 188 2.51 0.13 -25.77
N GLY A 189 3.84 0.10 -25.65
CA GLY A 189 4.66 1.28 -25.39
C GLY A 189 4.53 1.88 -23.98
N ARG A 190 3.80 1.21 -23.06
CA ARG A 190 3.55 1.68 -21.69
C ARG A 190 4.83 2.00 -20.93
N SER A 191 5.88 1.17 -21.06
CA SER A 191 7.14 1.44 -20.35
C SER A 191 7.80 2.76 -20.78
N VAL A 192 7.57 3.25 -21.99
CA VAL A 192 8.09 4.56 -22.43
C VAL A 192 7.24 5.69 -21.86
N ALA A 193 5.91 5.52 -21.82
CA ALA A 193 5.00 6.46 -21.19
C ALA A 193 5.30 6.61 -19.69
N ASP A 194 5.57 5.50 -18.99
CA ASP A 194 5.94 5.49 -17.56
C ASP A 194 7.19 6.33 -17.29
N LEU A 195 8.20 6.25 -18.15
CA LEU A 195 9.42 7.07 -18.00
C LEU A 195 9.13 8.57 -18.17
N ASN A 196 8.22 8.94 -19.08
CA ASN A 196 7.79 10.32 -19.25
C ASN A 196 7.07 10.84 -17.98
N VAL A 197 6.23 9.98 -17.40
CA VAL A 197 5.54 10.23 -16.12
C VAL A 197 6.53 10.41 -14.98
N GLU A 198 7.55 9.56 -14.90
CA GLU A 198 8.60 9.64 -13.90
C GLU A 198 9.30 11.01 -13.90
N THR A 199 9.71 11.49 -15.08
CA THR A 199 10.35 12.81 -15.22
C THR A 199 9.40 13.97 -14.94
N GLY A 200 8.13 13.87 -15.35
CA GLY A 200 7.11 14.87 -15.03
C GLY A 200 6.93 15.05 -13.53
N TRP A 201 6.89 13.94 -12.78
CA TRP A 201 6.84 13.98 -11.32
C TRP A 201 8.11 14.54 -10.68
N MET A 202 9.30 14.24 -11.21
CA MET A 202 10.55 14.84 -10.72
C MET A 202 10.47 16.37 -10.80
N HIS A 203 10.07 16.93 -11.95
CA HIS A 203 9.92 18.38 -12.12
C HIS A 203 8.86 18.97 -11.19
N LEU A 204 7.66 18.38 -11.15
CA LEU A 204 6.56 18.88 -10.35
C LEU A 204 6.90 18.85 -8.85
N LEU A 205 7.50 17.77 -8.36
CA LEU A 205 7.84 17.65 -6.95
C LEU A 205 8.96 18.63 -6.56
N VAL A 206 9.90 18.94 -7.45
CA VAL A 206 10.90 20.00 -7.21
C VAL A 206 10.21 21.34 -7.06
N ALA A 207 9.26 21.66 -7.94
CA ALA A 207 8.50 22.92 -7.88
C ALA A 207 7.61 23.03 -6.63
N LEU A 208 7.12 21.90 -6.11
CA LEU A 208 6.27 21.84 -4.91
C LEU A 208 7.06 21.77 -3.60
N GLN A 209 8.38 21.62 -3.64
CA GLN A 209 9.19 21.62 -2.42
C GLN A 209 9.22 23.00 -1.79
N ASN A 210 8.68 23.11 -0.57
CA ASN A 210 8.67 24.36 0.17
C ASN A 210 9.89 24.47 1.08
N VAL A 211 10.43 25.69 1.18
CA VAL A 211 11.39 26.06 2.21
C VAL A 211 10.71 25.88 3.57
N GLY A 212 11.22 24.97 4.41
CA GLY A 212 10.72 24.73 5.78
C GLY A 212 9.97 23.40 5.99
N ASP A 213 9.89 22.52 4.99
CA ASP A 213 9.38 21.16 5.22
C ASP A 213 10.24 20.42 6.27
N ARG A 214 9.58 19.76 7.24
CA ARG A 214 10.24 19.08 8.37
C ARG A 214 11.20 17.97 7.93
N VAL A 215 10.96 17.41 6.75
CA VAL A 215 11.70 16.27 6.23
C VAL A 215 11.95 16.50 4.75
N HIS A 216 13.22 16.47 4.36
CA HIS A 216 13.62 16.60 2.97
C HIS A 216 13.43 15.28 2.20
N LEU A 217 12.69 15.34 1.09
CA LEU A 217 12.63 14.29 0.06
C LEU A 217 13.74 14.58 -0.95
N HIS A 218 14.69 13.67 -1.12
CA HIS A 218 15.67 13.85 -2.19
C HIS A 218 15.02 13.48 -3.54
N ILE A 219 14.80 14.46 -4.39
CA ILE A 219 14.25 14.26 -5.73
C ILE A 219 15.43 14.16 -6.72
N PRO A 220 15.49 13.12 -7.57
CA PRO A 220 16.48 13.07 -8.64
C PRO A 220 16.36 14.27 -9.57
N GLU A 221 17.50 14.78 -10.03
CA GLU A 221 17.57 15.89 -10.98
C GLU A 221 17.51 15.32 -12.41
N PRO A 222 16.39 15.47 -13.13
CA PRO A 222 16.28 14.98 -14.50
C PRO A 222 17.27 15.71 -15.43
N LEU A 223 17.81 14.98 -16.40
CA LEU A 223 18.77 15.49 -17.37
C LEU A 223 18.14 15.53 -18.76
N ASP A 224 17.98 16.74 -19.30
CA ASP A 224 17.34 17.00 -20.57
C ASP A 224 18.36 17.18 -21.69
N VAL A 225 18.11 16.56 -22.84
CA VAL A 225 18.91 16.77 -24.06
C VAL A 225 18.06 17.48 -25.10
N ASP A 226 18.50 18.65 -25.54
CA ASP A 226 17.76 19.53 -26.48
C ASP A 226 16.32 19.84 -26.02
N GLY A 227 16.12 19.90 -24.69
CA GLY A 227 14.82 20.08 -24.06
C GLY A 227 13.93 18.83 -24.05
N HIS A 228 14.44 17.65 -24.39
CA HIS A 228 13.72 16.37 -24.31
C HIS A 228 14.19 15.57 -23.08
N HIS A 229 13.23 15.12 -22.27
CA HIS A 229 13.48 14.22 -21.12
C HIS A 229 13.72 12.77 -21.56
N LEU A 230 13.03 12.35 -22.63
CA LEU A 230 13.20 11.04 -23.26
C LEU A 230 14.19 11.14 -24.41
N PHE A 231 15.08 10.16 -24.51
CA PHE A 231 16.02 10.02 -25.63
C PHE A 231 16.33 8.55 -25.90
N ARG A 232 16.87 8.26 -27.08
CA ARG A 232 17.35 6.94 -27.47
C ARG A 232 18.86 6.88 -27.37
N ILE A 233 19.38 5.91 -26.62
CA ILE A 233 20.82 5.74 -26.49
C ILE A 233 21.35 4.91 -27.66
N SER A 234 22.10 5.58 -28.54
CA SER A 234 22.72 4.96 -29.71
C SER A 234 23.65 3.79 -29.34
N LYS A 235 24.41 3.92 -28.25
CA LYS A 235 25.29 2.87 -27.73
C LYS A 235 25.44 2.98 -26.21
N PHE A 236 25.04 1.93 -25.48
CA PHE A 236 25.29 1.84 -24.05
C PHE A 236 26.79 1.71 -23.75
N PRO A 237 27.26 2.21 -22.59
CA PRO A 237 28.65 2.07 -22.18
C PRO A 237 29.00 0.64 -21.73
N LEU A 238 28.01 -0.25 -21.64
CA LEU A 238 28.13 -1.64 -21.21
C LEU A 238 27.34 -2.55 -22.15
N SER A 239 27.77 -3.80 -22.28
CA SER A 239 26.95 -4.85 -22.89
C SER A 239 25.72 -5.10 -22.03
N VAL A 240 24.54 -5.06 -22.64
CA VAL A 240 23.26 -5.33 -21.96
C VAL A 240 23.20 -6.82 -21.60
N PRO A 241 23.02 -7.20 -20.32
CA PRO A 241 22.82 -8.58 -19.94
C PRO A 241 21.59 -9.18 -20.62
N GLY A 242 21.71 -10.40 -21.17
CA GLY A 242 20.63 -11.04 -21.95
C GLY A 242 19.33 -11.33 -21.18
N TYR A 243 19.36 -11.30 -19.84
CA TYR A 243 18.17 -11.43 -19.00
C TYR A 243 17.38 -10.12 -18.84
N LEU A 244 17.92 -8.98 -19.28
CA LEU A 244 17.22 -7.70 -19.24
C LEU A 244 16.40 -7.51 -20.52
N ASP A 245 15.08 -7.59 -20.38
CA ASP A 245 14.14 -7.33 -21.47
C ASP A 245 13.92 -5.82 -21.68
N LEU A 246 14.92 -5.17 -22.30
CA LEU A 246 14.92 -3.74 -22.59
C LEU A 246 14.22 -3.42 -23.92
N ASP A 247 13.72 -2.19 -24.03
CA ASP A 247 13.22 -1.63 -25.29
C ASP A 247 14.31 -1.72 -26.38
N PRO A 248 14.01 -2.33 -27.55
CA PRO A 248 14.99 -2.48 -28.63
C PRO A 248 15.46 -1.14 -29.21
N HIS A 249 14.71 -0.06 -29.03
CA HIS A 249 15.12 1.28 -29.44
C HIS A 249 15.98 2.01 -28.40
N HIS A 250 16.25 1.37 -27.26
CA HIS A 250 17.04 1.90 -26.15
C HIS A 250 16.53 3.27 -25.66
N THR A 251 15.21 3.44 -25.64
CA THR A 251 14.57 4.64 -25.08
C THR A 251 14.84 4.71 -23.58
N ALA A 252 15.24 5.87 -23.09
CA ALA A 252 15.65 6.06 -21.71
C ALA A 252 15.40 7.50 -21.22
N ILE A 253 15.46 7.67 -19.90
CA ILE A 253 15.68 8.94 -19.22
C ILE A 253 17.05 8.91 -18.53
N ALA A 254 17.61 10.08 -18.22
CA ALA A 254 18.75 10.21 -17.32
C ALA A 254 18.45 11.19 -16.20
N PHE A 255 19.09 10.97 -15.06
CA PHE A 255 19.01 11.87 -13.91
C PHE A 255 20.26 11.76 -13.03
N LEU A 256 20.53 12.82 -12.26
CA LEU A 256 21.47 12.78 -11.15
C LEU A 256 20.73 12.44 -9.85
N ALA A 257 21.27 11.52 -9.07
CA ALA A 257 20.70 11.12 -7.79
C ALA A 257 21.76 11.09 -6.68
N ASP A 258 21.31 11.09 -5.43
CA ASP A 258 22.17 10.85 -4.27
C ASP A 258 22.78 9.43 -4.33
N PRO A 259 24.05 9.21 -3.93
CA PRO A 259 24.70 7.90 -3.95
C PRO A 259 23.93 6.81 -3.19
N ALA A 260 23.17 7.17 -2.16
CA ALA A 260 22.33 6.26 -1.38
C ALA A 260 20.95 6.00 -2.02
N TYR A 261 20.67 6.49 -3.23
CA TYR A 261 19.39 6.30 -3.92
C TYR A 261 19.06 4.82 -4.11
N PHE A 262 20.04 3.98 -4.43
CA PHE A 262 19.85 2.53 -4.60
C PHE A 262 20.05 1.72 -3.31
N THR A 263 20.10 2.37 -2.16
CA THR A 263 20.26 1.70 -0.86
C THR A 263 18.87 1.33 -0.30
N TYR A 264 18.61 0.03 -0.13
CA TYR A 264 17.35 -0.47 0.40
C TYR A 264 17.39 -0.59 1.93
N PRO A 265 16.34 -0.15 2.65
CA PRO A 265 16.35 -0.08 4.11
C PRO A 265 16.53 -1.46 4.76
N ASN A 266 16.04 -2.51 4.12
CA ASN A 266 16.08 -3.89 4.58
C ASN A 266 17.20 -4.74 3.94
N ASP A 267 18.22 -4.11 3.32
CA ASP A 267 19.36 -4.84 2.76
C ASP A 267 20.47 -5.09 3.81
N PRO A 268 20.75 -6.35 4.18
CA PRO A 268 21.78 -6.70 5.17
C PRO A 268 23.20 -6.43 4.72
N GLN A 269 23.44 -6.17 3.43
CA GLN A 269 24.77 -5.81 2.92
C GLN A 269 25.17 -4.37 3.26
N ARG A 270 24.24 -3.58 3.81
CA ARG A 270 24.54 -2.21 4.22
C ARG A 270 25.48 -2.18 5.43
N PRO A 271 26.50 -1.29 5.43
CA PRO A 271 27.42 -1.16 6.57
C PRO A 271 26.72 -0.80 7.90
N ASP A 272 25.63 -0.06 7.81
CA ASP A 272 24.84 0.44 8.94
C ASP A 272 23.61 -0.44 9.25
N TYR A 273 23.52 -1.65 8.67
CA TYR A 273 22.35 -2.51 8.83
C TYR A 273 22.09 -2.93 10.27
N ALA A 274 23.15 -3.21 11.06
CA ALA A 274 23.01 -3.60 12.46
C ALA A 274 22.49 -2.45 13.34
N ASP A 275 22.66 -1.20 12.92
CA ASP A 275 22.17 -0.02 13.65
C ASP A 275 20.67 0.19 13.39
N THR A 276 19.87 -0.36 14.31
CA THR A 276 18.41 -0.23 14.29
C THR A 276 17.93 1.22 14.35
N SER A 277 18.74 2.16 14.84
CA SER A 277 18.39 3.59 14.87
C SER A 277 18.36 4.18 13.46
N VAL A 278 19.25 3.73 12.57
CA VAL A 278 19.25 4.15 11.17
C VAL A 278 18.02 3.62 10.45
N PHE A 279 17.70 2.33 10.59
CA PHE A 279 16.47 1.77 10.02
C PHE A 279 15.22 2.50 10.53
N THR A 280 15.16 2.79 11.84
CA THR A 280 14.08 3.57 12.47
C THR A 280 13.92 4.93 11.78
N ARG A 281 15.02 5.68 11.60
CA ARG A 281 15.01 7.00 10.96
C ARG A 281 14.52 6.91 9.52
N ILE A 282 15.02 5.96 8.73
CA ILE A 282 14.60 5.76 7.34
C ILE A 282 13.11 5.42 7.26
N LEU A 283 12.65 4.48 8.08
CA LEU A 283 11.26 4.03 8.10
C LEU A 283 10.30 5.17 8.46
N PHE A 284 10.60 5.92 9.53
CA PHE A 284 9.73 7.01 10.00
C PHE A 284 9.76 8.22 9.07
N LYS A 285 10.92 8.52 8.47
CA LYS A 285 11.07 9.51 7.40
C LYS A 285 10.12 9.19 6.25
N ASN A 286 10.18 7.96 5.73
CA ASN A 286 9.37 7.55 4.58
C ASN A 286 7.89 7.42 4.92
N ALA A 287 7.53 6.96 6.13
CA ALA A 287 6.15 6.97 6.59
C ALA A 287 5.57 8.39 6.58
N TRP A 288 6.33 9.37 7.09
CA TRP A 288 5.92 10.77 7.07
C TRP A 288 5.81 11.31 5.63
N LEU A 289 6.82 11.08 4.78
CA LEU A 289 6.81 11.54 3.39
C LEU A 289 5.61 10.99 2.60
N LEU A 290 5.32 9.70 2.74
CA LEU A 290 4.18 9.07 2.08
C LEU A 290 2.87 9.72 2.55
N GLY A 291 2.69 9.91 3.86
CA GLY A 291 1.53 10.62 4.40
C GLY A 291 1.46 12.08 3.92
N HIS A 292 2.60 12.76 3.87
CA HIS A 292 2.72 14.17 3.50
C HIS A 292 2.33 14.46 2.05
N LEU A 293 2.78 13.61 1.13
CA LEU A 293 2.39 13.64 -0.29
C LEU A 293 0.91 13.24 -0.45
N THR A 294 0.47 12.18 0.24
CA THR A 294 -0.93 11.73 0.20
C THR A 294 -1.89 12.83 0.68
N GLY A 295 -1.51 13.58 1.72
CA GLY A 295 -2.26 14.73 2.23
C GLY A 295 -2.34 15.91 1.26
N ARG A 296 -1.60 15.87 0.14
CA ARG A 296 -1.68 16.82 -0.99
C ARG A 296 -2.26 16.17 -2.26
N GLY A 297 -2.84 14.98 -2.12
CA GLY A 297 -3.38 14.21 -3.24
C GLY A 297 -2.32 13.64 -4.19
N ILE A 298 -1.07 13.51 -3.75
CA ILE A 298 -0.01 12.81 -4.50
C ILE A 298 0.17 11.44 -3.86
N VAL A 299 -0.24 10.38 -4.56
CA VAL A 299 -0.30 9.02 -4.01
C VAL A 299 0.74 8.14 -4.68
N HIS A 300 1.48 7.34 -3.90
CA HIS A 300 2.43 6.37 -4.45
C HIS A 300 1.79 4.99 -4.54
N THR A 301 1.52 4.48 -5.73
CA THR A 301 0.70 3.28 -5.91
C THR A 301 1.41 1.95 -5.70
N ALA A 302 2.75 1.94 -5.74
CA ALA A 302 3.54 0.72 -5.54
C ALA A 302 4.76 0.90 -4.61
N PRO A 303 4.59 1.25 -3.31
CA PRO A 303 5.74 1.37 -2.40
C PRO A 303 6.53 0.07 -2.27
N ILE A 304 5.86 -1.08 -2.42
CA ILE A 304 6.45 -2.36 -2.80
C ILE A 304 5.50 -3.06 -3.81
N PRO A 305 5.99 -3.94 -4.70
CA PRO A 305 5.14 -4.67 -5.63
C PRO A 305 4.40 -5.81 -4.93
N LEU A 306 3.08 -5.69 -4.74
CA LEU A 306 2.23 -6.66 -4.03
C LEU A 306 1.31 -7.44 -4.99
N PHE A 307 1.20 -8.76 -4.81
CA PHE A 307 0.40 -9.63 -5.67
C PHE A 307 -0.46 -10.65 -4.90
N HIS A 308 -1.60 -11.04 -5.47
CA HIS A 308 -2.42 -12.18 -5.03
C HIS A 308 -1.92 -13.52 -5.58
N ASN A 309 -1.41 -13.50 -6.81
CA ASN A 309 -0.79 -14.65 -7.47
C ASN A 309 0.05 -14.14 -8.65
N ARG A 310 1.38 -14.31 -8.58
CA ARG A 310 2.29 -13.91 -9.67
C ARG A 310 2.18 -14.78 -10.93
N VAL A 311 1.67 -16.00 -10.83
CA VAL A 311 1.57 -16.95 -11.96
C VAL A 311 0.34 -16.68 -12.84
N GLN A 312 -0.66 -15.97 -12.32
CA GLN A 312 -1.95 -15.76 -13.01
C GLN A 312 -2.23 -14.28 -13.35
N GLN A 313 -1.19 -13.46 -13.47
CA GLN A 313 -1.31 -12.00 -13.69
C GLN A 313 -2.16 -11.68 -14.93
N ASP A 314 -1.96 -12.39 -16.04
CA ASP A 314 -2.61 -12.12 -17.32
C ASP A 314 -4.10 -12.53 -17.39
N ARG A 315 -4.62 -13.24 -16.37
CA ARG A 315 -6.01 -13.76 -16.36
C ARG A 315 -6.97 -12.90 -15.56
N ARG A 316 -6.51 -11.89 -14.82
CA ARG A 316 -7.33 -11.16 -13.85
C ARG A 316 -7.45 -9.69 -14.21
N ARG A 317 -8.64 -9.13 -13.97
CA ARG A 317 -8.92 -7.70 -14.13
C ARG A 317 -8.03 -6.79 -13.28
N ASP A 318 -7.43 -7.33 -12.21
CA ASP A 318 -6.52 -6.63 -11.30
C ASP A 318 -5.04 -6.82 -11.65
N GLU A 319 -4.73 -7.43 -12.80
CA GLU A 319 -3.36 -7.79 -13.21
C GLU A 319 -2.63 -8.63 -12.13
N GLY A 320 -3.37 -9.31 -11.24
CA GLY A 320 -2.84 -10.06 -10.10
C GLY A 320 -2.37 -9.20 -8.92
N ARG A 321 -2.59 -7.87 -8.91
CA ARG A 321 -2.21 -6.98 -7.80
C ARG A 321 -2.97 -7.30 -6.52
N TYR A 322 -2.29 -7.21 -5.38
CA TYR A 322 -2.90 -7.50 -4.08
C TYR A 322 -3.81 -6.37 -3.60
N GLU A 323 -5.08 -6.68 -3.36
CA GLU A 323 -6.06 -5.78 -2.77
C GLU A 323 -6.34 -6.15 -1.32
N TRP A 324 -5.69 -5.44 -0.39
CA TRP A 324 -5.73 -5.76 1.05
C TRP A 324 -7.15 -5.80 1.64
N TYR A 325 -8.07 -5.01 1.11
CA TYR A 325 -9.46 -4.94 1.57
C TYR A 325 -10.30 -6.17 1.16
N ARG A 326 -9.78 -7.04 0.27
CA ARG A 326 -10.35 -8.36 -0.04
C ARG A 326 -9.84 -9.47 0.87
N ALA A 327 -8.72 -9.24 1.57
CA ALA A 327 -8.13 -10.17 2.54
C ALA A 327 -7.83 -11.59 2.01
N GLY A 328 -7.54 -11.72 0.71
CA GLY A 328 -7.03 -12.96 0.13
C GLY A 328 -5.59 -13.26 0.57
N ARG A 329 -5.05 -14.40 0.12
CA ARG A 329 -3.63 -14.74 0.27
C ARG A 329 -2.74 -13.61 -0.27
N LEU A 330 -1.69 -13.27 0.49
CA LEU A 330 -0.60 -12.42 0.00
C LEU A 330 0.54 -13.30 -0.51
N ASP A 331 0.88 -13.12 -1.77
CA ASP A 331 1.84 -13.96 -2.48
C ASP A 331 3.28 -13.51 -2.23
N ARG A 332 4.15 -14.47 -1.87
CA ARG A 332 5.62 -14.28 -1.76
C ARG A 332 5.97 -12.96 -1.07
N TRP A 333 5.44 -12.78 0.14
CA TRP A 333 5.44 -11.47 0.82
C TRP A 333 6.88 -10.97 1.07
N LEU A 334 7.82 -11.89 1.36
CA LEU A 334 9.21 -11.56 1.62
C LEU A 334 9.92 -11.08 0.35
N ASP A 335 9.69 -11.75 -0.78
CA ASP A 335 10.27 -11.39 -2.08
C ASP A 335 9.71 -10.06 -2.59
N SER A 336 8.44 -9.79 -2.30
CA SER A 336 7.80 -8.49 -2.58
C SER A 336 8.51 -7.34 -1.86
N CYS A 337 9.23 -7.60 -0.77
CA CYS A 337 10.00 -6.59 -0.03
C CYS A 337 11.45 -6.47 -0.50
N ALA A 338 11.91 -7.19 -1.53
CA ALA A 338 13.34 -7.20 -1.89
C ALA A 338 13.86 -5.83 -2.35
N TYR A 339 13.02 -5.06 -3.06
CA TYR A 339 13.36 -3.77 -3.66
C TYR A 339 12.27 -2.74 -3.38
N PRO A 340 12.11 -2.27 -2.14
CA PRO A 340 11.06 -1.33 -1.82
C PRO A 340 11.35 0.03 -2.47
N ASN A 341 10.31 0.76 -2.87
CA ASN A 341 10.39 2.11 -3.42
C ASN A 341 10.50 3.20 -2.32
N ILE A 342 11.09 2.82 -1.19
CA ILE A 342 11.44 3.70 -0.07
C ILE A 342 12.88 3.42 0.40
N GLY A 343 13.62 4.46 0.77
CA GLY A 343 15.01 4.31 1.23
C GLY A 343 15.56 5.53 1.96
N ALA A 344 16.88 5.56 2.13
CA ALA A 344 17.56 6.60 2.93
C ALA A 344 17.27 8.02 2.41
N THR A 345 17.25 8.16 1.09
CA THR A 345 17.02 9.41 0.36
C THR A 345 15.54 9.83 0.38
N GLY A 346 14.62 8.87 0.45
CA GLY A 346 13.18 9.09 0.50
C GLY A 346 12.42 8.06 -0.35
N ILE A 347 11.28 8.49 -0.90
CA ILE A 347 10.46 7.71 -1.83
C ILE A 347 11.13 7.71 -3.21
N ARG A 348 10.98 6.62 -3.99
CA ARG A 348 11.64 6.38 -5.28
C ARG A 348 10.64 5.91 -6.33
N ASP A 349 11.12 5.73 -7.58
CA ASP A 349 10.35 5.15 -8.68
C ASP A 349 9.11 5.98 -9.03
N PHE A 350 9.37 7.20 -9.52
CA PHE A 350 8.36 8.26 -9.56
C PHE A 350 7.28 7.99 -10.62
N GLU A 351 7.45 7.01 -11.53
CA GLU A 351 6.35 6.52 -12.39
C GLU A 351 5.16 5.98 -11.61
N HIS A 352 5.34 5.63 -10.33
CA HIS A 352 4.27 5.14 -9.46
C HIS A 352 3.56 6.23 -8.65
N PHE A 353 3.81 7.50 -8.93
CA PHE A 353 2.99 8.57 -8.39
C PHE A 353 1.74 8.81 -9.25
N GLU A 354 0.63 9.08 -8.58
CA GLU A 354 -0.64 9.45 -9.18
C GLU A 354 -1.19 10.72 -8.53
N SER A 355 -1.83 11.55 -9.35
CA SER A 355 -2.62 12.68 -8.88
C SER A 355 -4.02 12.20 -8.55
N PHE A 356 -4.39 12.28 -7.27
CA PHE A 356 -5.64 11.76 -6.76
C PHE A 356 -6.82 12.70 -7.05
N ASP A 357 -7.85 12.22 -7.73
CA ASP A 357 -9.11 12.95 -7.97
C ASP A 357 -10.36 12.05 -7.78
N GLU A 358 -10.23 10.96 -7.02
CA GLU A 358 -11.31 10.00 -6.79
C GLU A 358 -12.06 10.22 -5.47
N SER A 359 -13.02 9.32 -5.17
CA SER A 359 -13.77 9.36 -3.91
C SER A 359 -12.92 8.96 -2.69
N PRO A 360 -13.23 9.45 -1.46
CA PRO A 360 -12.41 9.21 -0.26
C PRO A 360 -12.11 7.74 0.06
N ILE A 361 -13.02 6.81 -0.28
CA ILE A 361 -12.80 5.38 -0.07
C ILE A 361 -11.64 4.83 -0.92
N HIS A 362 -11.31 5.44 -2.05
CA HIS A 362 -10.13 5.10 -2.84
C HIS A 362 -8.87 5.59 -2.15
N LEU A 363 -8.84 6.81 -1.63
CA LEU A 363 -7.71 7.30 -0.83
C LEU A 363 -7.46 6.41 0.40
N TYR A 364 -8.52 5.98 1.08
CA TYR A 364 -8.46 5.00 2.16
C TYR A 364 -7.74 3.70 1.74
N ARG A 365 -8.02 3.19 0.52
CA ARG A 365 -7.37 1.99 -0.03
C ARG A 365 -5.89 2.24 -0.32
N HIS A 366 -5.54 3.39 -0.92
CA HIS A 366 -4.14 3.75 -1.18
C HIS A 366 -3.33 3.95 0.11
N ILE A 367 -3.88 4.65 1.10
CA ILE A 367 -3.27 4.77 2.43
C ILE A 367 -3.03 3.38 3.02
N GLY A 368 -3.99 2.47 2.85
CA GLY A 368 -3.85 1.09 3.28
C GLY A 368 -2.70 0.35 2.59
N ASN A 369 -2.51 0.54 1.28
CA ASN A 369 -1.36 0.00 0.55
C ASN A 369 -0.04 0.52 1.12
N HIS A 370 0.04 1.81 1.48
CA HIS A 370 1.24 2.38 2.08
C HIS A 370 1.54 1.73 3.45
N PHE A 371 0.53 1.63 4.33
CA PHE A 371 0.70 0.99 5.63
C PHE A 371 1.10 -0.47 5.50
N LEU A 372 0.42 -1.24 4.63
CA LEU A 372 0.76 -2.64 4.40
C LEU A 372 2.21 -2.78 3.95
N SER A 373 2.64 -1.97 2.98
CA SER A 373 4.01 -1.97 2.46
C SER A 373 5.05 -1.68 3.55
N LEU A 374 4.82 -0.64 4.36
CA LEU A 374 5.72 -0.26 5.46
C LEU A 374 5.82 -1.38 6.52
N LEU A 375 4.71 -2.02 6.86
CA LEU A 375 4.66 -3.12 7.82
C LEU A 375 5.39 -4.38 7.31
N LEU A 376 5.21 -4.70 6.02
CA LEU A 376 5.91 -5.83 5.38
C LEU A 376 7.42 -5.58 5.29
N VAL A 377 7.84 -4.37 4.88
CA VAL A 377 9.27 -3.99 4.87
C VAL A 377 9.87 -4.08 6.28
N THR A 378 9.14 -3.67 7.30
CA THR A 378 9.56 -3.77 8.71
C THR A 378 9.80 -5.23 9.12
N ALA A 379 8.90 -6.15 8.77
CA ALA A 379 9.10 -7.57 9.05
C ALA A 379 10.23 -8.19 8.22
N SER A 380 10.39 -7.75 6.96
CA SER A 380 11.46 -8.23 6.08
C SER A 380 12.85 -7.88 6.60
N TYR A 381 13.01 -6.76 7.32
CA TYR A 381 14.27 -6.42 7.99
C TYR A 381 14.69 -7.49 9.00
N PHE A 382 13.76 -8.04 9.78
CA PHE A 382 14.10 -9.12 10.70
C PHE A 382 14.47 -10.40 9.96
N ARG A 383 13.71 -10.77 8.93
CA ARG A 383 14.00 -11.95 8.09
C ARG A 383 15.34 -11.84 7.37
N ASN A 384 15.68 -10.65 6.90
CA ASN A 384 16.91 -10.41 6.15
C ASN A 384 18.17 -10.40 7.01
N LYS A 385 18.07 -10.42 8.34
CA LYS A 385 19.24 -10.69 9.22
C LYS A 385 19.92 -12.01 8.88
N ASN A 386 19.16 -12.99 8.38
CA ASN A 386 19.73 -14.20 7.80
C ASN A 386 18.89 -14.66 6.59
N LYS A 387 19.31 -14.24 5.39
CA LYS A 387 18.62 -14.54 4.12
C LYS A 387 18.63 -16.04 3.75
N THR A 388 19.50 -16.86 4.33
CA THR A 388 19.56 -18.30 4.03
C THR A 388 18.46 -19.09 4.74
N LEU A 389 17.82 -18.50 5.76
CA LEU A 389 16.71 -19.11 6.49
C LEU A 389 15.36 -18.82 5.79
N LYS A 390 15.09 -19.57 4.73
CA LYS A 390 13.85 -19.49 3.94
C LYS A 390 13.44 -20.87 3.42
N GLY A 391 12.15 -21.16 3.44
CA GLY A 391 11.55 -22.37 2.88
C GLY A 391 11.47 -23.52 3.88
N MET A 392 11.93 -24.69 3.46
CA MET A 392 11.98 -25.90 4.30
C MET A 392 13.42 -26.15 4.77
N ASP A 393 13.57 -26.67 5.99
CA ASP A 393 14.86 -27.10 6.51
C ASP A 393 15.28 -28.47 5.96
N THR A 394 16.44 -28.97 6.39
CA THR A 394 16.98 -30.27 5.95
C THR A 394 16.13 -31.48 6.37
N LYS A 395 15.15 -31.29 7.27
CA LYS A 395 14.18 -32.31 7.71
C LYS A 395 12.83 -32.13 7.02
N GLY A 396 12.72 -31.23 6.03
CA GLY A 396 11.48 -30.91 5.35
C GLY A 396 10.48 -30.14 6.21
N GLN A 397 10.91 -29.55 7.33
CA GLN A 397 10.05 -28.73 8.19
C GLN A 397 10.10 -27.26 7.79
N PRO A 398 9.00 -26.50 7.97
CA PRO A 398 9.01 -25.05 7.77
C PRO A 398 10.12 -24.37 8.57
N VAL A 399 10.92 -23.55 7.90
CA VAL A 399 11.99 -22.79 8.57
C VAL A 399 11.37 -21.83 9.60
N ASP A 400 11.91 -21.85 10.83
CA ASP A 400 11.50 -21.00 11.94
C ASP A 400 12.55 -19.92 12.24
N THR A 401 12.18 -18.68 11.96
CA THR A 401 12.96 -17.46 12.15
C THR A 401 12.37 -16.52 13.20
N ARG A 402 11.43 -17.00 14.04
CA ARG A 402 10.82 -16.15 15.09
C ARG A 402 11.85 -15.53 16.02
N HIS A 403 12.96 -16.21 16.25
CA HIS A 403 14.10 -15.75 17.04
C HIS A 403 14.82 -14.52 16.43
N LEU A 404 14.67 -14.24 15.12
CA LEU A 404 15.24 -13.05 14.49
C LEU A 404 14.47 -11.77 14.84
N PHE A 405 13.21 -11.89 15.25
CA PHE A 405 12.34 -10.78 15.55
C PHE A 405 12.57 -10.23 16.95
N ASP A 406 12.84 -8.93 17.03
CA ASP A 406 12.78 -8.20 18.30
C ASP A 406 11.36 -7.65 18.47
N ARG A 407 10.65 -8.17 19.49
CA ARG A 407 9.27 -7.81 19.78
C ARG A 407 9.11 -6.33 20.16
N ILE A 408 10.01 -5.79 20.97
CA ILE A 408 9.94 -4.41 21.47
C ILE A 408 10.19 -3.45 20.32
N LEU A 409 11.17 -3.77 19.48
CA LEU A 409 11.52 -2.97 18.32
C LEU A 409 10.42 -3.00 17.25
N LEU A 410 9.83 -4.16 16.98
CA LEU A 410 8.67 -4.26 16.08
C LEU A 410 7.48 -3.45 16.60
N GLU A 411 7.19 -3.50 17.91
CA GLU A 411 6.14 -2.68 18.54
C GLU A 411 6.40 -1.18 18.34
N LYS A 412 7.64 -0.73 18.60
CA LYS A 412 8.09 0.65 18.38
C LYS A 412 7.90 1.08 16.93
N TRP A 413 8.29 0.24 15.98
CA TRP A 413 8.24 0.57 14.55
C TRP A 413 6.81 0.65 14.03
N ILE A 414 5.93 -0.29 14.38
CA ILE A 414 4.51 -0.22 13.98
C ILE A 414 3.86 1.04 14.53
N LYS A 415 4.11 1.37 15.81
CA LYS A 415 3.58 2.59 16.42
C LYS A 415 4.11 3.86 15.74
N GLY A 416 5.41 3.89 15.46
CA GLY A 416 6.04 5.02 14.78
C GLY A 416 5.58 5.20 13.34
N ILE A 417 5.43 4.12 12.56
CA ILE A 417 4.84 4.16 11.22
C ILE A 417 3.48 4.86 11.26
N TYR A 418 2.57 4.43 12.14
CA TYR A 418 1.25 5.05 12.29
C TYR A 418 1.35 6.54 12.63
N ILE A 419 2.12 6.90 13.66
CA ILE A 419 2.23 8.29 14.13
C ILE A 419 2.81 9.20 13.04
N HIS A 420 3.91 8.79 12.41
CA HIS A 420 4.59 9.60 11.41
C HIS A 420 3.76 9.74 10.13
N TYR A 421 3.13 8.66 9.66
CA TYR A 421 2.25 8.72 8.50
C TYR A 421 1.01 9.59 8.77
N TYR A 422 0.33 9.37 9.90
CA TYR A 422 -0.81 10.19 10.32
C TYR A 422 -0.42 11.67 10.39
N HIS A 423 0.74 11.97 10.97
CA HIS A 423 1.24 13.34 11.04
C HIS A 423 1.52 13.93 9.65
N GLY A 424 2.08 13.15 8.73
CA GLY A 424 2.27 13.58 7.35
C GLY A 424 0.95 13.96 6.67
N VAL A 425 -0.05 13.09 6.76
CA VAL A 425 -1.33 13.28 6.05
C VAL A 425 -2.24 14.32 6.71
N VAL A 426 -2.35 14.30 8.04
CA VAL A 426 -3.24 15.20 8.81
C VAL A 426 -2.57 16.51 9.20
N GLY A 427 -1.23 16.59 9.23
CA GLY A 427 -0.49 17.78 9.64
C GLY A 427 -0.31 17.97 11.16
N ARG A 428 -0.84 17.04 11.96
CA ARG A 428 -0.64 17.00 13.43
C ARG A 428 -0.54 15.55 13.94
N SER A 429 0.01 15.36 15.13
CA SER A 429 0.04 14.05 15.78
C SER A 429 -1.37 13.49 16.02
N PRO A 430 -1.56 12.16 15.97
CA PRO A 430 -2.84 11.55 16.31
C PRO A 430 -3.19 11.82 17.77
N ALA A 431 -4.45 12.18 18.01
CA ALA A 431 -5.00 12.36 19.35
C ALA A 431 -5.75 11.10 19.80
N GLY A 432 -5.78 10.87 21.12
CA GLY A 432 -6.45 9.72 21.72
C GLY A 432 -5.62 8.44 21.71
N GLU A 433 -6.28 7.32 21.93
CA GLU A 433 -5.63 6.02 22.04
C GLU A 433 -5.24 5.43 20.67
N PHE A 434 -4.29 4.49 20.71
CA PHE A 434 -3.86 3.75 19.53
C PHE A 434 -5.04 2.93 18.95
N PRO A 435 -5.25 2.92 17.62
CA PRO A 435 -6.51 2.44 17.03
C PRO A 435 -6.64 0.91 16.95
N ILE A 436 -5.68 0.15 17.48
CA ILE A 436 -5.69 -1.32 17.47
C ILE A 436 -5.06 -1.92 18.74
N ARG A 437 -5.23 -3.23 18.91
CA ARG A 437 -4.53 -4.06 19.88
C ARG A 437 -3.09 -4.36 19.41
N LEU A 438 -2.19 -3.40 19.58
CA LEU A 438 -0.82 -3.46 19.07
C LEU A 438 -0.06 -4.74 19.48
N LYS A 439 -0.10 -5.12 20.76
CA LYS A 439 0.57 -6.33 21.27
C LYS A 439 0.11 -7.62 20.56
N ARG A 440 -1.18 -7.69 20.18
CA ARG A 440 -1.74 -8.83 19.45
C ARG A 440 -1.23 -8.85 18.02
N LEU A 441 -1.22 -7.70 17.33
CA LEU A 441 -0.67 -7.60 15.98
C LEU A 441 0.79 -8.04 15.95
N VAL A 442 1.63 -7.51 16.85
CA VAL A 442 3.06 -7.86 16.94
C VAL A 442 3.25 -9.37 17.12
N ALA A 443 2.54 -9.98 18.07
CA ALA A 443 2.63 -11.41 18.32
C ALA A 443 2.23 -12.25 17.09
N ARG A 444 1.16 -11.84 16.40
CA ARG A 444 0.68 -12.54 15.18
C ARG A 444 1.60 -12.33 13.98
N MET A 445 2.17 -11.13 13.81
CA MET A 445 3.20 -10.88 12.78
C MET A 445 4.42 -11.79 12.99
N ILE A 446 4.95 -11.89 14.21
CA ILE A 446 6.07 -12.80 14.50
C ILE A 446 5.67 -14.25 14.24
N ALA A 447 4.48 -14.67 14.68
CA ALA A 447 4.01 -16.03 14.51
C ALA A 447 3.84 -16.43 13.04
N GLU A 448 3.24 -15.58 12.21
CA GLU A 448 2.91 -15.89 10.80
C GLU A 448 4.04 -15.55 9.83
N MET A 449 4.80 -14.50 10.08
CA MET A 449 5.89 -14.07 9.18
C MET A 449 7.25 -14.64 9.60
N GLY A 450 7.35 -15.19 10.81
CA GLY A 450 8.56 -15.84 11.31
C GLY A 450 8.63 -17.33 10.98
N VAL A 451 7.58 -17.96 10.45
CA VAL A 451 7.60 -19.39 10.09
C VAL A 451 7.08 -19.58 8.69
N ASP A 452 7.83 -20.30 7.86
CA ASP A 452 7.53 -20.49 6.44
C ASP A 452 6.48 -21.60 6.21
N ARG A 453 5.31 -21.46 6.85
CA ARG A 453 4.24 -22.48 6.82
C ARG A 453 3.59 -22.65 5.46
N HIS A 454 3.47 -21.55 4.71
CA HIS A 454 2.75 -21.53 3.45
C HIS A 454 3.77 -21.33 2.33
N MET A 455 4.19 -22.44 1.71
CA MET A 455 5.21 -22.44 0.67
C MET A 455 4.66 -22.70 -0.73
N ASP A 456 3.40 -23.14 -0.83
CA ASP A 456 2.89 -23.76 -2.04
C ASP A 456 2.12 -22.78 -2.94
N GLU A 457 2.48 -22.82 -4.21
CA GLU A 457 1.70 -22.36 -5.36
C GLU A 457 1.26 -23.58 -6.19
N ILE A 458 0.12 -23.45 -6.88
CA ILE A 458 -0.38 -24.50 -7.77
C ILE A 458 -0.39 -23.96 -9.19
N LEU A 459 0.38 -24.59 -10.08
CA LEU A 459 0.32 -24.37 -11.51
C LEU A 459 -0.70 -25.34 -12.11
N ARG A 460 -1.89 -24.83 -12.46
CA ARG A 460 -3.01 -25.65 -12.94
C ARG A 460 -2.85 -26.04 -14.41
N PRO A 461 -3.43 -27.16 -14.88
CA PRO A 461 -3.46 -27.54 -16.29
C PRO A 461 -3.77 -26.39 -17.24
N ALA A 462 -4.83 -25.63 -16.96
CA ALA A 462 -5.20 -24.50 -17.79
C ALA A 462 -4.09 -23.42 -17.87
N ASP A 463 -3.34 -23.17 -16.79
CA ASP A 463 -2.21 -22.23 -16.82
C ASP A 463 -1.03 -22.81 -17.62
N GLN A 464 -0.82 -24.13 -17.56
CA GLN A 464 0.20 -24.84 -18.32
C GLN A 464 -0.10 -24.83 -19.83
N ASP A 465 -1.36 -25.00 -20.21
CA ASP A 465 -1.80 -25.02 -21.62
C ASP A 465 -1.57 -23.68 -22.32
N ASN A 466 -1.60 -22.58 -21.57
CA ASN A 466 -1.28 -21.24 -22.05
C ASN A 466 0.24 -21.03 -22.27
N MET A 467 1.10 -21.95 -21.84
CA MET A 467 2.54 -21.86 -22.02
C MET A 467 3.00 -22.68 -23.23
N SER A 468 3.95 -22.15 -24.00
CA SER A 468 4.70 -22.99 -24.94
C SER A 468 5.49 -24.05 -24.18
N GLN A 469 5.91 -25.14 -24.84
CA GLN A 469 6.72 -26.17 -24.17
C GLN A 469 8.02 -25.59 -23.60
N ALA A 470 8.67 -24.68 -24.34
CA ALA A 470 9.87 -23.98 -23.89
C ALA A 470 9.59 -23.09 -22.66
N ALA A 471 8.48 -22.35 -22.66
CA ALA A 471 8.09 -21.53 -21.52
C ALA A 471 7.75 -22.36 -20.28
N PHE A 472 7.07 -23.50 -20.45
CA PHE A 472 6.76 -24.43 -19.37
C PHE A 472 8.03 -25.01 -18.74
N SER A 473 8.97 -25.50 -19.55
CA SER A 473 10.25 -26.04 -19.04
C SER A 473 11.10 -24.96 -18.37
N ALA A 474 11.21 -23.77 -18.97
CA ALA A 474 11.93 -22.65 -18.35
C ALA A 474 11.28 -22.24 -17.01
N PHE A 475 9.96 -22.14 -16.97
CA PHE A 475 9.20 -21.78 -15.78
C PHE A 475 9.45 -22.74 -14.62
N LEU A 476 9.46 -24.05 -14.86
CA LEU A 476 9.76 -25.05 -13.83
C LEU A 476 11.24 -25.05 -13.44
N SER A 477 12.15 -24.93 -14.40
CA SER A 477 13.58 -24.85 -14.13
C SER A 477 13.92 -23.67 -13.21
N ASP A 478 13.33 -22.50 -13.45
CA ASP A 478 13.51 -21.30 -12.61
C ASP A 478 13.00 -21.48 -11.17
N ARG A 479 12.18 -22.51 -10.93
CA ARG A 479 11.57 -22.85 -9.64
C ARG A 479 12.23 -24.06 -8.97
N GLY A 480 13.38 -24.49 -9.50
CA GLY A 480 14.22 -25.51 -8.88
C GLY A 480 13.93 -26.94 -9.31
N TYR A 481 13.07 -27.17 -10.30
CA TYR A 481 12.90 -28.50 -10.88
C TYR A 481 14.09 -28.83 -11.77
N SER A 482 14.62 -30.04 -11.62
CA SER A 482 15.68 -30.57 -12.47
C SER A 482 15.18 -30.88 -13.88
N ALA A 483 16.10 -30.90 -14.85
CA ALA A 483 15.76 -31.28 -16.23
C ALA A 483 15.14 -32.69 -16.32
N LEU A 484 15.51 -33.60 -15.41
CA LEU A 484 14.93 -34.94 -15.32
C LEU A 484 13.48 -34.90 -14.80
N GLU A 485 13.20 -34.14 -13.74
CA GLU A 485 11.84 -33.98 -13.24
C GLU A 485 10.94 -33.35 -14.29
N ILE A 486 11.43 -32.32 -14.99
CA ILE A 486 10.68 -31.62 -16.04
C ILE A 486 10.37 -32.57 -17.22
N SER A 487 11.33 -33.40 -17.65
CA SER A 487 11.12 -34.31 -18.79
C SER A 487 10.13 -35.44 -18.50
N GLN A 488 9.92 -35.76 -17.22
CA GLN A 488 8.92 -36.74 -16.76
C GLN A 488 7.53 -36.13 -16.55
N MET A 489 7.39 -34.80 -16.64
CA MET A 489 6.12 -34.12 -16.47
C MET A 489 5.40 -33.91 -17.81
N GLU A 490 4.16 -34.36 -17.88
CA GLU A 490 3.26 -34.07 -19.00
C GLU A 490 2.54 -32.74 -18.75
N LYS A 491 2.77 -31.76 -19.63
CA LYS A 491 2.13 -30.44 -19.59
C LYS A 491 0.61 -30.60 -19.79
N GLY A 492 -0.19 -29.99 -18.92
CA GLY A 492 -1.65 -30.01 -18.99
C GLY A 492 -2.31 -31.25 -18.36
N ALA A 493 -1.52 -32.23 -17.90
CA ALA A 493 -2.09 -33.48 -17.37
C ALA A 493 -2.63 -33.35 -15.94
N ARG A 494 -1.97 -32.57 -15.08
CA ARG A 494 -2.32 -32.43 -13.66
C ARG A 494 -1.80 -31.12 -13.06
N ASP A 495 -2.32 -30.78 -11.88
CA ASP A 495 -1.77 -29.71 -11.06
C ASP A 495 -0.31 -30.01 -10.66
N ILE A 496 0.56 -28.99 -10.72
CA ILE A 496 1.95 -29.05 -10.26
C ILE A 496 2.10 -28.13 -9.04
N ILE A 497 2.56 -28.70 -7.92
CA ILE A 497 2.79 -27.99 -6.66
C ILE A 497 4.20 -27.40 -6.66
N ILE A 498 4.28 -26.07 -6.64
CA ILE A 498 5.54 -25.31 -6.67
C ILE A 498 5.80 -24.73 -5.29
N HIS A 499 7.01 -24.92 -4.78
CA HIS A 499 7.43 -24.32 -3.51
C HIS A 499 8.11 -22.96 -3.74
N SER A 500 7.32 -21.88 -3.74
CA SER A 500 7.78 -20.52 -4.10
C SER A 500 7.66 -19.49 -2.97
N GLY A 501 7.05 -19.85 -1.84
CA GLY A 501 6.78 -18.95 -0.71
C GLY A 501 8.03 -18.34 -0.03
N PRO A 502 7.87 -17.73 1.16
CA PRO A 502 6.67 -17.80 2.00
C PRO A 502 5.54 -16.89 1.54
N HIS A 503 4.32 -17.41 1.56
CA HIS A 503 3.06 -16.67 1.40
C HIS A 503 2.47 -16.34 2.79
N LEU A 504 1.52 -15.41 2.83
CA LEU A 504 0.63 -15.26 3.99
C LEU A 504 -0.75 -15.81 3.63
N GLY A 505 -1.01 -17.04 4.03
CA GLY A 505 -2.20 -17.82 3.69
C GLY A 505 -1.92 -18.92 2.67
N GLU A 506 -2.74 -19.96 2.72
CA GLU A 506 -2.71 -21.09 1.78
C GLU A 506 -3.35 -20.70 0.44
N PHE A 507 -3.08 -21.51 -0.59
CA PHE A 507 -3.72 -21.36 -1.89
C PHE A 507 -5.25 -21.35 -1.78
N ASN A 508 -5.90 -20.37 -2.43
CA ASN A 508 -7.36 -20.14 -2.35
C ASN A 508 -7.92 -19.94 -0.93
N ARG A 509 -7.09 -19.63 0.07
CA ARG A 509 -7.55 -19.27 1.42
C ARG A 509 -7.35 -17.77 1.71
N PRO A 510 -8.06 -17.23 2.72
CA PRO A 510 -7.77 -15.90 3.24
C PRO A 510 -6.33 -15.78 3.76
N ILE A 511 -5.86 -14.55 3.94
CA ILE A 511 -4.58 -14.29 4.60
C ILE A 511 -4.51 -14.95 5.99
N SER A 512 -3.39 -15.61 6.32
CA SER A 512 -3.17 -16.22 7.64
C SER A 512 -3.00 -15.20 8.78
N LEU A 513 -2.80 -13.93 8.42
CA LEU A 513 -2.57 -12.79 9.30
C LEU A 513 -3.67 -11.72 9.15
N PRO A 514 -4.93 -12.00 9.53
CA PRO A 514 -6.02 -11.03 9.41
C PRO A 514 -5.83 -9.80 10.29
N GLU A 515 -5.07 -9.91 11.39
CA GLU A 515 -4.71 -8.76 12.23
C GLU A 515 -3.95 -7.67 11.46
N LEU A 516 -3.14 -8.03 10.46
CA LEU A 516 -2.42 -7.07 9.62
C LEU A 516 -3.40 -6.24 8.78
N ASN A 517 -4.36 -6.87 8.12
CA ASN A 517 -5.39 -6.15 7.36
C ASN A 517 -6.29 -5.30 8.27
N GLN A 518 -6.61 -5.78 9.48
CA GLN A 518 -7.35 -4.99 10.46
C GLN A 518 -6.57 -3.74 10.90
N ALA A 519 -5.26 -3.87 11.12
CA ALA A 519 -4.38 -2.76 11.45
C ALA A 519 -4.30 -1.73 10.32
N VAL A 520 -4.08 -2.19 9.09
CA VAL A 520 -4.07 -1.36 7.89
C VAL A 520 -5.40 -0.60 7.74
N ALA A 521 -6.53 -1.30 7.91
CA ALA A 521 -7.86 -0.70 7.86
C ALA A 521 -8.05 0.39 8.92
N ALA A 522 -7.65 0.12 10.16
CA ALA A 522 -7.82 1.05 11.28
C ALA A 522 -6.90 2.27 11.15
N PHE A 523 -5.64 2.09 10.74
CA PHE A 523 -4.71 3.19 10.51
C PHE A 523 -5.20 4.10 9.38
N SER A 524 -5.68 3.52 8.28
CA SER A 524 -6.21 4.26 7.14
C SER A 524 -7.48 5.03 7.51
N ALA A 525 -8.42 4.38 8.19
CA ALA A 525 -9.64 5.00 8.70
C ALA A 525 -9.35 6.16 9.65
N SER A 526 -8.38 5.97 10.56
CA SER A 526 -7.93 7.03 11.46
C SER A 526 -7.39 8.23 10.70
N CYS A 527 -6.58 8.03 9.66
CA CYS A 527 -6.05 9.12 8.83
C CYS A 527 -7.16 9.92 8.15
N ILE A 528 -8.12 9.25 7.50
CA ILE A 528 -9.25 9.91 6.83
C ILE A 528 -10.10 10.68 7.85
N SER A 529 -10.44 10.06 8.98
CA SER A 529 -11.17 10.75 10.06
C SER A 529 -10.41 11.95 10.63
N GLY A 530 -9.07 11.86 10.70
CA GLY A 530 -8.20 12.92 11.15
C GLY A 530 -8.21 14.12 10.20
N CYS A 531 -8.13 13.86 8.88
CA CYS A 531 -8.25 14.88 7.84
C CYS A 531 -9.63 15.56 7.88
N TYR A 532 -10.71 14.78 7.99
CA TYR A 532 -12.06 15.32 8.11
C TYR A 532 -12.20 16.28 9.30
N LEU A 533 -11.74 15.88 10.49
CA LEU A 533 -11.77 16.72 11.68
C LEU A 533 -10.86 17.95 11.58
N ALA A 534 -9.72 17.84 10.90
CA ALA A 534 -8.84 18.99 10.68
C ALA A 534 -9.53 20.04 9.80
N ALA A 535 -10.25 19.61 8.76
CA ALA A 535 -11.03 20.48 7.90
C ALA A 535 -12.19 21.17 8.65
N LEU A 536 -12.91 20.44 9.51
CA LEU A 536 -14.00 21.01 10.32
C LEU A 536 -13.53 22.09 11.31
N ASN A 537 -12.36 21.88 11.92
CA ASN A 537 -11.83 22.80 12.94
C ASN A 537 -11.14 24.04 12.35
N GLY A 538 -11.22 24.25 11.03
CA GLY A 538 -10.59 25.38 10.36
C GLY A 538 -9.09 25.43 10.59
N VAL A 539 -8.42 24.28 10.82
CA VAL A 539 -6.96 24.24 10.93
C VAL A 539 -6.40 24.73 9.60
N PRO A 540 -5.80 25.94 9.54
CA PRO A 540 -5.36 26.51 8.28
C PRO A 540 -4.13 25.74 7.82
N GLY A 541 -4.21 25.17 6.62
CA GLY A 541 -3.10 24.50 5.98
C GLY A 541 -3.59 23.40 5.06
N LYS A 542 -3.70 23.71 3.76
CA LYS A 542 -4.06 22.85 2.62
C LYS A 542 -5.48 22.98 2.05
N THR A 543 -6.25 24.00 2.42
CA THR A 543 -7.35 24.52 1.58
C THR A 543 -6.90 25.79 0.88
N THR A 544 -5.97 25.65 -0.05
CA THR A 544 -5.97 26.50 -1.24
C THR A 544 -6.16 25.57 -2.42
N PRO A 545 -7.31 25.60 -3.12
CA PRO A 545 -7.28 25.20 -4.51
C PRO A 545 -6.27 26.14 -5.16
N PHE A 546 -5.30 25.55 -5.88
CA PHE A 546 -4.34 26.28 -6.70
C PHE A 546 -5.02 27.50 -7.30
N GLY A 547 -4.52 28.69 -6.92
CA GLY A 547 -5.00 29.94 -7.47
C GLY A 547 -4.90 29.88 -8.99
N LYS A 548 -5.91 30.48 -9.64
CA LYS A 548 -5.99 30.62 -11.10
C LYS A 548 -4.68 31.01 -11.75
#